data_AF-A0A919NQG5-F1
#
_entry.id   AF-A0A919NQG5-F1
#
_cell.length_a   1.000
_cell.length_b   1.000
_cell.length_c   1.000
_cell.angle_alpha   90.00
_cell.angle_beta   90.00
_cell.angle_gamma   90.00
#
_symmetry.space_group_name_H-M   'P 1'
#
loop_
_entity.id
_entity.type
_entity.pdbx_description
1 polymer ?
#
loop_
_entity_poly.entity_id
_entity_poly.type
_entity_poly.pdbx_seq_one_letter_code
_entity_poly.pdbx_strand_id
1 'polypeptide(L)'
;MADDQVTFGTYYVRAGAEDDFEKVLRESWATLHRLGFIADGDPALFRSVSGPVRYVELTHWVPGVMGPAHEHPDVIPIWTRLAALVEPHTPAPSARGLEFDEFVPVEFVPVEFVPVG
;
A
#
# COMPACT_ATOMS: atom_id res chain seq x y z
N MET A 1 -9.03 -12.78 -22.36
CA MET A 1 -7.94 -12.03 -21.71
C MET A 1 -8.46 -11.70 -20.33
N ALA A 2 -7.79 -12.14 -19.27
CA ALA A 2 -8.19 -11.69 -17.94
C ALA A 2 -7.67 -10.26 -17.82
N ASP A 3 -8.58 -9.30 -17.63
CA ASP A 3 -8.26 -7.89 -17.56
C ASP A 3 -7.33 -7.62 -16.36
N ASP A 4 -6.34 -6.75 -16.54
CA ASP A 4 -5.43 -6.32 -15.48
C ASP A 4 -6.26 -5.84 -14.27
N GLN A 5 -6.00 -6.40 -13.09
CA GLN A 5 -6.73 -6.06 -11.88
C GLN A 5 -5.97 -4.99 -11.11
N VAL A 6 -6.62 -3.87 -10.80
CA VAL A 6 -5.99 -2.77 -10.04
C VAL A 6 -6.75 -2.56 -8.74
N THR A 7 -6.02 -2.36 -7.65
CA THR A 7 -6.59 -1.94 -6.37
C THR A 7 -6.12 -0.55 -5.98
N PHE A 8 -7.03 0.24 -5.42
CA PHE A 8 -6.71 1.44 -4.68
C PHE A 8 -6.91 1.18 -3.19
N GLY A 9 -5.82 0.92 -2.47
CA GLY A 9 -5.83 0.71 -1.02
C GLY A 9 -5.81 2.06 -0.30
N THR A 10 -6.70 2.27 0.66
CA THR A 10 -6.67 3.48 1.52
C THR A 10 -6.31 3.11 2.94
N TYR A 11 -5.25 3.72 3.47
CA TYR A 11 -4.76 3.46 4.82
C TYR A 11 -4.79 4.75 5.65
N TYR A 12 -5.56 4.76 6.72
CA TYR A 12 -5.52 5.80 7.74
C TYR A 12 -4.48 5.41 8.78
N VAL A 13 -3.27 5.94 8.64
CA VAL A 13 -2.11 5.53 9.44
C VAL A 13 -2.15 6.26 10.77
N ARG A 14 -1.89 5.52 11.85
CA ARG A 14 -1.81 6.10 13.20
C ARG A 14 -0.71 7.14 13.26
N ALA A 15 -0.94 8.22 14.02
CA ALA A 15 0.07 9.26 14.20
C ALA A 15 1.37 8.70 14.80
N GLY A 16 2.50 8.97 14.15
CA GLY A 16 3.82 8.47 14.55
C GLY A 16 4.15 7.06 14.05
N ALA A 17 3.27 6.43 13.28
CA ALA A 17 3.47 5.10 12.69
C ALA A 17 3.83 5.14 11.19
N GLU A 18 4.04 6.32 10.62
CA GLU A 18 4.28 6.53 9.18
C GLU A 18 5.50 5.77 8.66
N ASP A 19 6.66 5.95 9.30
CA ASP A 19 7.91 5.30 8.87
C ASP A 19 7.80 3.77 8.95
N ASP A 20 7.18 3.26 10.02
CA ASP A 20 6.94 1.83 10.20
C ASP A 20 5.94 1.29 9.17
N PHE A 21 4.90 2.06 8.86
CA PHE A 21 3.91 1.71 7.85
C PHE A 21 4.56 1.60 6.47
N GLU A 22 5.31 2.62 6.04
CA GLU A 22 6.01 2.64 4.76
C GLU A 22 6.99 1.46 4.64
N LYS A 23 7.73 1.15 5.72
CA LYS A 23 8.63 0.00 5.77
C LYS A 23 7.90 -1.34 5.60
N VAL A 24 6.83 -1.56 6.36
CA VAL A 24 6.06 -2.83 6.29
C VAL A 24 5.35 -2.94 4.94
N LEU A 25 4.89 -1.82 4.36
CA LEU A 25 4.27 -1.81 3.04
C LEU A 25 5.27 -2.22 1.95
N ARG A 26 6.50 -1.72 2.01
CA ARG A 26 7.58 -2.15 1.12
C ARG A 26 7.92 -3.64 1.27
N GLU A 27 7.90 -4.17 2.50
CA GLU A 27 8.04 -5.62 2.75
C GLU A 27 6.89 -6.42 2.11
N SER A 28 5.66 -5.90 2.17
CA SER A 28 4.50 -6.48 1.51
C SER A 28 4.70 -6.55 0.00
N TRP A 29 5.08 -5.45 -0.65
CA TRP A 29 5.31 -5.42 -2.10
C TRP A 29 6.39 -6.39 -2.54
N ALA A 30 7.54 -6.40 -1.86
CA ALA A 30 8.61 -7.34 -2.16
C ALA A 30 8.14 -8.81 -2.06
N THR A 31 7.30 -9.11 -1.07
CA THR A 31 6.72 -10.44 -0.89
C THR A 31 5.72 -10.78 -2.00
N LEU A 32 4.83 -9.85 -2.35
CA LEU A 32 3.83 -10.03 -3.40
C LEU A 32 4.48 -10.21 -4.78
N HIS A 33 5.54 -9.47 -5.10
CA HIS A 33 6.34 -9.69 -6.32
C HIS A 33 6.98 -11.07 -6.33
N ARG A 34 7.65 -11.46 -5.24
CA ARG A 34 8.30 -12.78 -5.13
C ARG A 34 7.32 -13.93 -5.33
N LEU A 35 6.08 -13.77 -4.88
CA LEU A 35 5.01 -14.76 -5.03
C LEU A 35 4.30 -14.70 -6.40
N GLY A 36 4.61 -13.72 -7.24
CA GLY A 36 3.95 -13.52 -8.53
C GLY A 36 2.50 -13.05 -8.41
N PHE A 37 2.15 -12.36 -7.32
CA PHE A 37 0.79 -11.88 -7.08
C PHE A 37 0.52 -10.49 -7.67
N ILE A 38 1.56 -9.69 -7.87
CA ILE A 38 1.48 -8.38 -8.51
C ILE A 38 2.39 -8.34 -9.73
N ALA A 39 2.00 -7.57 -10.74
CA ALA A 39 2.72 -7.43 -12.01
C ALA A 39 4.10 -6.78 -11.81
N ASP A 40 4.97 -6.80 -12.82
CA ASP A 40 6.27 -6.13 -12.76
C ASP A 40 6.12 -4.61 -12.60
N GLY A 41 6.96 -4.01 -11.75
CA GLY A 41 6.96 -2.58 -11.41
C GLY A 41 6.43 -2.32 -10.00
N ASP A 42 7.04 -1.35 -9.30
CA ASP A 42 6.62 -1.04 -7.93
C ASP A 42 5.21 -0.45 -7.91
N PRO A 43 4.35 -0.86 -6.96
CA PRO A 43 3.11 -0.15 -6.68
C PRO A 43 3.37 1.33 -6.42
N ALA A 44 2.39 2.19 -6.74
CA ALA A 44 2.49 3.61 -6.45
C ALA A 44 1.90 3.90 -5.07
N LEU A 45 2.57 4.76 -4.29
CA LEU A 45 2.10 5.19 -2.98
C LEU A 45 2.01 6.71 -2.95
N PHE A 46 0.92 7.21 -2.40
CA PHE A 46 0.64 8.63 -2.28
C PHE A 46 0.28 8.96 -0.84
N ARG A 47 0.86 10.01 -0.28
CA ARG A 47 0.60 10.50 1.07
C ARG A 47 -0.25 11.77 1.03
N SER A 48 -1.24 11.88 1.91
CA SER A 48 -2.08 13.08 2.00
C SER A 48 -1.25 14.33 2.31
N VAL A 49 -1.61 15.44 1.68
CA VAL A 49 -1.01 16.76 1.93
C VAL A 49 -1.51 17.34 3.25
N SER A 50 -2.79 17.11 3.55
CA SER A 50 -3.48 17.61 4.74
C SER A 50 -4.05 16.46 5.58
N GLY A 51 -4.30 16.76 6.86
CA GLY A 51 -4.74 15.76 7.83
C GLY A 51 -6.18 15.27 7.59
N PRO A 52 -6.52 14.04 8.03
CA PRO A 52 -5.66 13.06 8.72
C PRO A 52 -4.59 12.44 7.81
N VAL A 53 -3.52 11.88 8.41
CA VAL A 53 -2.47 11.20 7.65
C VAL A 53 -3.06 9.95 6.99
N ARG A 54 -3.08 9.97 5.65
CA ARG A 54 -3.66 8.93 4.85
C ARG A 54 -2.73 8.59 3.71
N TYR A 55 -2.62 7.30 3.43
CA TYR A 55 -1.91 6.80 2.27
C TYR A 55 -2.90 6.17 1.29
N VAL A 56 -2.68 6.40 0.00
CA VAL A 56 -3.35 5.69 -1.09
C VAL A 56 -2.32 4.90 -1.86
N GLU A 57 -2.52 3.59 -1.92
CA GLU A 57 -1.72 2.65 -2.69
C GLU A 57 -2.45 2.32 -3.99
N LEU A 58 -1.73 2.31 -5.11
CA LEU A 58 -2.18 1.73 -6.38
C LEU A 58 -1.33 0.49 -6.66
N THR A 59 -1.98 -0.67 -6.72
CA THR A 59 -1.32 -1.96 -6.97
C THR A 59 -1.93 -2.67 -8.18
N HIS A 60 -1.07 -3.14 -9.09
CA HIS A 60 -1.45 -3.96 -10.24
C HIS A 60 -1.31 -5.45 -9.91
N TRP A 61 -2.44 -6.15 -9.80
CA TRP A 61 -2.51 -7.56 -9.47
C TRP A 61 -2.48 -8.45 -10.71
N VAL A 62 -1.82 -9.59 -10.59
CA VAL A 62 -1.96 -10.67 -11.57
C VAL A 62 -3.41 -11.20 -11.49
N PRO A 63 -4.11 -11.36 -12.62
CA PRO A 63 -5.53 -11.71 -12.57
C PRO A 63 -5.82 -13.00 -11.79
N GLY A 64 -6.77 -12.92 -10.85
CA GLY A 64 -7.27 -14.08 -10.09
C GLY A 64 -6.48 -14.44 -8.83
N VAL A 65 -5.43 -13.70 -8.49
CA VAL A 65 -4.58 -14.01 -7.31
C VAL A 65 -4.90 -13.17 -6.07
N MET A 66 -5.72 -12.12 -6.19
CA MET A 66 -6.05 -11.23 -5.07
C MET A 66 -6.74 -11.98 -3.90
N GLY A 67 -7.65 -12.90 -4.20
CA GLY A 67 -8.26 -13.77 -3.19
C GLY A 67 -7.22 -14.66 -2.50
N PRO A 68 -6.49 -15.51 -3.25
CA PRO A 68 -5.41 -16.35 -2.72
C PRO A 68 -4.36 -15.61 -1.89
N ALA A 69 -4.03 -14.35 -2.22
CA ALA A 69 -3.07 -13.57 -1.46
C ALA A 69 -3.48 -13.35 0.01
N HIS A 70 -4.77 -13.24 0.29
CA HIS A 70 -5.30 -13.10 1.67
C HIS A 70 -5.12 -14.36 2.52
N GLU A 71 -4.89 -15.50 1.89
CA GLU A 71 -4.75 -16.80 2.55
C GLU A 71 -3.29 -17.26 2.61
N HIS A 72 -2.37 -16.54 1.96
CA HIS A 72 -0.99 -16.99 1.81
C HIS A 72 -0.20 -16.82 3.12
N PRO A 73 0.49 -17.87 3.61
CA PRO A 73 1.16 -17.86 4.91
C PRO A 73 2.30 -16.85 5.01
N ASP A 74 2.95 -16.50 3.90
CA ASP A 74 3.99 -15.45 3.88
C ASP A 74 3.38 -14.03 3.91
N VAL A 75 2.13 -13.87 3.50
CA VAL A 75 1.46 -12.56 3.37
C VAL A 75 0.73 -12.20 4.66
N ILE A 76 0.02 -13.16 5.27
CA ILE A 76 -0.78 -12.96 6.48
C ILE A 76 -0.02 -12.23 7.61
N PRO A 77 1.24 -12.62 7.97
CA PRO A 77 1.97 -11.94 9.04
C PRO A 77 2.35 -10.49 8.71
N ILE A 78 2.58 -10.17 7.42
CA ILE A 78 2.88 -8.81 6.98
C ILE A 78 1.62 -7.95 7.06
N TRP A 79 0.51 -8.45 6.53
CA TRP A 79 -0.76 -7.70 6.54
C TRP A 79 -1.35 -7.56 7.94
N THR A 80 -1.11 -8.52 8.83
CA THR A 80 -1.44 -8.37 10.26
C THR A 80 -0.66 -7.21 10.89
N ARG A 81 0.62 -7.03 10.54
CA ARG A 81 1.43 -5.88 10.99
C ARG A 81 0.92 -4.57 10.38
N LEU A 82 0.60 -4.53 9.08
CA LEU A 82 -0.03 -3.35 8.46
C LEU A 82 -1.32 -2.95 9.18
N ALA A 83 -2.19 -3.92 9.47
CA ALA A 83 -3.46 -3.69 10.16
C ALA A 83 -3.28 -3.07 11.56
N ALA A 84 -2.18 -3.37 12.26
CA ALA A 84 -1.88 -2.78 13.56
C ALA A 84 -1.45 -1.31 13.48
N LEU A 85 -0.88 -0.88 12.34
CA LEU A 85 -0.36 0.48 12.11
C LEU A 85 -1.44 1.46 11.62
N VAL A 86 -2.62 0.95 11.27
CA VAL A 86 -3.76 1.76 10.80
C VAL A 86 -4.87 1.83 11.85
N GLU A 87 -5.76 2.79 11.66
CA GLU A 87 -6.95 2.97 12.48
C GLU A 87 -8.24 3.00 11.65
N PRO A 88 -9.37 2.54 12.21
CA PRO A 88 -10.67 2.68 11.57
C PRO A 88 -10.98 4.15 11.32
N HIS A 89 -11.43 4.47 10.11
CA HIS A 89 -11.86 5.80 9.74
C HIS A 89 -13.04 5.73 8.78
N THR A 90 -14.02 6.61 9.01
CA THR A 90 -15.18 6.76 8.14
C THR A 90 -15.15 8.19 7.60
N PRO A 91 -14.99 8.38 6.28
CA PRO A 91 -15.04 9.71 5.67
C PRO A 91 -16.35 10.44 6.01
N ALA A 92 -16.27 11.76 6.13
CA ALA A 92 -17.46 12.58 6.38
C ALA A 92 -18.41 12.53 5.16
N PRO A 93 -19.73 12.60 5.37
CA PRO A 93 -20.68 12.64 4.26
C PRO A 93 -20.47 13.88 3.36
N SER A 94 -20.38 13.67 2.05
CA SER A 94 -20.37 14.77 1.07
C SER A 94 -21.77 15.05 0.53
N ALA A 95 -22.24 16.29 0.67
CA ALA A 95 -23.56 16.70 0.18
C ALA A 95 -23.73 16.60 -1.34
N ARG A 96 -22.61 16.67 -2.09
CA ARG A 96 -22.60 16.58 -3.56
C ARG A 96 -22.09 15.23 -4.07
N GLY A 97 -21.65 14.33 -3.18
CA GLY A 97 -20.95 13.11 -3.55
C GLY A 97 -19.61 13.34 -4.24
N LEU A 98 -19.03 14.55 -4.11
CA LEU A 98 -17.73 14.91 -4.66
C LEU A 98 -16.76 15.20 -3.51
N GLU A 99 -15.57 14.65 -3.61
CA GLU A 99 -14.45 14.83 -2.67
C GLU A 99 -13.16 14.90 -3.49
N PHE A 100 -12.30 15.87 -3.18
CA PHE A 100 -11.02 16.08 -3.86
C PHE A 100 -9.95 16.20 -2.80
N ASP A 101 -9.24 15.10 -2.58
CA ASP A 101 -8.12 15.07 -1.65
C ASP A 101 -6.80 15.28 -2.38
N GLU A 102 -5.91 16.02 -1.73
CA GLU A 102 -4.59 16.32 -2.27
C GLU A 102 -3.57 15.34 -1.72
N PHE A 103 -2.77 14.78 -2.62
CA PHE A 103 -1.71 13.83 -2.29
C PHE A 103 -0.41 14.16 -3.00
N VAL A 104 0.69 13.76 -2.37
CA VAL A 104 2.04 13.76 -2.95
C VAL A 104 2.55 12.32 -3.10
N PRO A 105 3.30 12.00 -4.16
CA PRO A 105 3.91 10.68 -4.30
C PRO A 105 4.93 10.44 -3.18
N VAL A 106 5.00 9.20 -2.70
CA VAL A 106 6.04 8.73 -1.78
C VAL A 106 7.10 8.03 -2.63
N GLU A 107 8.30 8.60 -2.65
CA GLU A 107 9.44 8.03 -3.38
C GLU A 107 10.28 7.16 -2.46
N PHE A 108 10.35 5.86 -2.76
CA PHE A 108 11.29 4.98 -2.10
C PHE A 108 12.66 5.10 -2.75
N VAL A 109 13.60 5.77 -2.07
CA VAL A 109 14.99 5.79 -2.54
C VAL A 109 15.51 4.33 -2.54
N PRO A 110 16.06 3.83 -3.65
CA PRO A 110 16.77 2.55 -3.66
C PRO A 110 17.93 2.64 -2.67
N VAL A 111 18.11 1.62 -1.83
CA VAL A 111 19.33 1.57 -1.00
C VAL A 111 20.51 1.39 -1.96
N GLU A 112 21.33 2.43 -2.12
CA GLU A 112 22.56 2.30 -2.88
C GLU A 112 23.41 1.19 -2.27
N PHE A 113 23.77 0.20 -3.09
CA PHE A 113 24.76 -0.80 -2.71
C PHE A 113 26.11 -0.09 -2.58
N VAL A 114 26.57 0.13 -1.36
CA VAL A 114 27.96 0.53 -1.10
C VAL A 114 28.79 -0.75 -1.10
N PRO A 115 29.66 -1.00 -2.10
CA PRO A 115 30.55 -2.15 -2.06
C PRO A 115 31.51 -1.97 -0.89
N VAL A 116 31.57 -2.97 0.00
CA VAL A 116 32.64 -3.07 0.97
C VAL A 116 33.90 -3.47 0.20
N GLY A 117 34.85 -2.54 0.09
CA GLY A 117 36.18 -2.77 -0.49
C GLY A 117 37.11 -3.57 0.41
#